data_AF-A0A6C1NH81-F1
#
_entry.id   AF-A0A6C1NH81-F1
#
_cell.length_a   1.000
_cell.length_b   1.000
_cell.length_c   1.000
_cell.angle_alpha   90.00
_cell.angle_beta   90.00
_cell.angle_gamma   90.00
#
_symmetry.space_group_name_H-M   'P 1'
#
loop_
_entity.id
_entity.type
_entity.pdbx_description
1 polymer ?
#
loop_
_entity_poly.entity_id
_entity_poly.type
_entity_poly.pdbx_seq_one_letter_code
_entity_poly.pdbx_strand_id
1 'polypeptide(L)'
;MQYAADQAMQAGFERIEGRPGYRHPLYSDVMAEADPTADAATTPYVQGMFIALDPFNGQVRAMIGGRDFEHSKFDRARQARRQAGSTFKTFVFAAALEGGLPASHIVADAPIVRTESDGSEWRPRNFDAEFHGDMTLREAYRRSINMVAIRLGDEEVGLETVAQTARRFGVNSPIPRVPSMPIGATDLLPMEMAEAYSTFAALGTKVRPFPILRVENAQGDTLWEPQPERVQVMDAQTARLMVSMMEDVVDGANGTGGRIRSESGLPREVPAAGKTGTTNNRTDVWFVGFTPTLQAAVWFGMDRPMQIYPNATGGADAAPVFGDFMRRVYVGDEEANGGGEPLLPIPQRWPMGDLASLEVDNRTGLLASRWCPADRRYTEYFIPGTEPTEECDDSSDGRRTPRWPW
;
A
#
# COMPACT_ATOMS: atom_id res chain seq x y z
N MET A 1 -16.61 -1.18 14.94
CA MET A 1 -15.56 -1.33 13.90
C MET A 1 -15.85 -2.48 12.96
N GLN A 2 -16.07 -3.71 13.43
CA GLN A 2 -16.47 -4.83 12.54
C GLN A 2 -17.63 -4.45 11.62
N TYR A 3 -18.74 -3.98 12.18
CA TYR A 3 -19.89 -3.55 11.38
C TYR A 3 -19.56 -2.44 10.36
N ALA A 4 -18.72 -1.46 10.71
CA ALA A 4 -18.27 -0.42 9.79
C ALA A 4 -17.43 -1.00 8.63
N ALA A 5 -16.63 -2.04 8.89
CA ALA A 5 -15.90 -2.75 7.85
C ALA A 5 -16.85 -3.56 6.95
N ASP A 6 -17.86 -4.21 7.53
CA ASP A 6 -18.86 -4.98 6.77
C ASP A 6 -19.62 -4.06 5.80
N GLN A 7 -20.06 -2.89 6.27
CA GLN A 7 -20.75 -1.90 5.43
C GLN A 7 -19.85 -1.35 4.30
N ALA A 8 -18.60 -1.02 4.62
CA ALA A 8 -17.65 -0.53 3.61
C ALA A 8 -17.35 -1.61 2.56
N MET A 9 -17.18 -2.87 2.97
CA MET A 9 -16.96 -4.00 2.07
C MET A 9 -18.18 -4.28 1.21
N GLN A 10 -19.39 -4.26 1.77
CA GLN A 10 -20.64 -4.44 1.02
C GLN A 10 -20.77 -3.41 -0.10
N ALA A 11 -20.58 -2.12 0.22
CA ALA A 11 -20.56 -1.07 -0.80
C ALA A 11 -19.44 -1.26 -1.83
N GLY A 12 -18.29 -1.80 -1.43
CA GLY A 12 -17.20 -2.18 -2.32
C GLY A 12 -17.59 -3.28 -3.31
N PHE A 13 -18.24 -4.34 -2.85
CA PHE A 13 -18.72 -5.43 -3.70
C PHE A 13 -19.74 -4.96 -4.74
N GLU A 14 -20.75 -4.21 -4.30
CA GLU A 14 -21.79 -3.66 -5.19
C GLU A 14 -21.19 -2.75 -6.26
N ARG A 15 -20.21 -1.92 -5.87
CA ARG A 15 -19.50 -1.04 -6.80
C ARG A 15 -18.77 -1.84 -7.87
N ILE A 16 -18.07 -2.91 -7.49
CA ILE A 16 -17.32 -3.78 -8.44
C ILE A 16 -18.28 -4.50 -9.38
N GLU A 17 -19.34 -5.11 -8.86
CA GLU A 17 -20.34 -5.82 -9.67
C GLU A 17 -21.07 -4.88 -10.64
N GLY A 18 -21.23 -3.60 -10.27
CA GLY A 18 -21.76 -2.55 -11.13
C GLY A 18 -20.77 -1.95 -12.13
N ARG A 19 -19.49 -2.34 -12.16
CA ARG A 19 -18.50 -1.76 -13.07
C ARG A 19 -18.74 -2.18 -14.53
N PRO A 20 -18.56 -1.26 -15.50
CA PRO A 20 -18.54 -1.62 -16.90
C PRO A 20 -17.52 -2.72 -17.20
N GLY A 21 -17.99 -3.81 -17.81
CA GLY A 21 -17.15 -4.95 -18.19
C GLY A 21 -16.98 -6.02 -17.12
N TYR A 22 -17.63 -5.91 -15.95
CA TYR A 22 -17.82 -7.05 -15.04
C TYR A 22 -18.68 -8.12 -15.75
N ARG A 23 -18.20 -9.37 -15.77
CA ARG A 23 -18.82 -10.48 -16.52
C ARG A 23 -18.94 -11.78 -15.73
N HIS A 24 -18.57 -11.75 -14.46
CA HIS A 24 -18.74 -12.90 -13.57
C HIS A 24 -20.18 -12.95 -13.04
N PRO A 25 -20.65 -14.09 -12.53
CA PRO A 25 -21.90 -14.14 -11.80
C PRO A 25 -21.96 -13.10 -10.69
N LEU A 26 -23.13 -12.49 -10.53
CA LEU A 26 -23.42 -11.65 -9.37
C LEU A 26 -23.63 -12.54 -8.16
N TYR A 27 -23.21 -12.06 -6.99
CA TYR A 27 -23.48 -12.77 -5.74
C TYR A 27 -24.98 -13.02 -5.53
N SER A 28 -25.84 -12.03 -5.82
CA SER A 28 -27.30 -12.16 -5.68
C SER A 28 -27.86 -13.33 -6.49
N ASP A 29 -27.38 -13.50 -7.72
CA ASP A 29 -27.88 -14.52 -8.65
C ASP A 29 -27.43 -15.90 -8.20
N VAL A 30 -26.18 -16.02 -7.72
CA VAL A 30 -25.65 -17.28 -7.19
C VAL A 30 -26.38 -17.69 -5.92
N MET A 31 -26.64 -16.74 -5.01
CA MET A 31 -27.33 -17.06 -3.75
C MET A 31 -28.81 -17.37 -3.93
N ALA A 32 -29.45 -16.89 -5.00
CA ALA A 32 -30.83 -17.27 -5.33
C ALA A 32 -30.97 -18.76 -5.69
N GLU A 33 -29.89 -19.39 -6.15
CA GLU A 33 -29.84 -20.79 -6.58
C GLU A 33 -29.02 -21.69 -5.64
N ALA A 34 -28.29 -21.11 -4.68
CA ALA A 34 -27.37 -21.85 -3.82
C ALA A 34 -28.11 -22.73 -2.80
N ASP A 35 -27.54 -23.93 -2.57
CA ASP A 35 -27.92 -24.75 -1.42
C ASP A 35 -27.33 -24.11 -0.15
N PRO A 36 -28.16 -23.65 0.81
CA PRO A 36 -27.68 -22.98 2.03
C PRO A 36 -26.90 -23.92 2.96
N THR A 37 -26.85 -25.23 2.68
CA THR A 37 -26.06 -26.20 3.44
C THR A 37 -24.71 -26.52 2.79
N ALA A 38 -24.44 -26.03 1.58
CA ALA A 38 -23.21 -26.28 0.86
C ALA A 38 -22.08 -25.33 1.32
N ASP A 39 -20.96 -25.91 1.75
CA ASP A 39 -19.72 -25.18 2.04
C ASP A 39 -18.80 -25.22 0.82
N ALA A 40 -18.85 -24.15 0.02
CA ALA A 40 -18.08 -24.04 -1.20
C ALA A 40 -16.63 -23.65 -0.89
N ALA A 41 -15.69 -24.56 -1.20
CA ALA A 41 -14.26 -24.28 -1.13
C ALA A 41 -13.81 -23.15 -2.07
N THR A 42 -14.54 -22.94 -3.18
CA THR A 42 -14.34 -21.83 -4.11
C THR A 42 -15.69 -21.32 -4.61
N THR A 43 -15.79 -20.01 -4.84
CA THR A 43 -16.99 -19.33 -5.32
C THR A 43 -16.78 -18.71 -6.70
N PRO A 44 -17.85 -18.57 -7.51
CA PRO A 44 -17.74 -18.05 -8.88
C PRO A 44 -17.90 -16.52 -8.99
N TYR A 45 -18.21 -15.82 -7.90
CA TYR A 45 -18.41 -14.36 -7.85
C TYR A 45 -17.23 -13.68 -7.16
N VAL A 46 -17.16 -12.34 -7.26
CA VAL A 46 -16.09 -11.56 -6.65
C VAL A 46 -16.06 -11.73 -5.13
N GLN A 47 -14.86 -12.00 -4.62
CA GLN A 47 -14.55 -12.13 -3.21
C GLN A 47 -13.71 -10.96 -2.73
N GLY A 48 -13.67 -10.80 -1.42
CA GLY A 48 -12.87 -9.77 -0.78
C GLY A 48 -12.50 -10.16 0.63
N MET A 49 -11.56 -9.41 1.20
CA MET A 49 -11.16 -9.53 2.59
C MET A 49 -10.86 -8.14 3.15
N PHE A 50 -11.02 -8.02 4.46
CA PHE A 50 -10.73 -6.82 5.21
C PHE A 50 -10.03 -7.19 6.51
N ILE A 51 -8.98 -6.46 6.87
CA ILE A 51 -8.32 -6.61 8.16
C ILE A 51 -8.08 -5.20 8.70
N ALA A 52 -8.51 -4.91 9.92
CA ALA A 52 -8.09 -3.70 10.64
C ALA A 52 -7.42 -4.06 11.97
N LEU A 53 -6.30 -3.41 12.23
CA LEU A 53 -5.43 -3.65 13.38
C LEU A 53 -5.13 -2.36 14.11
N ASP A 54 -5.04 -2.42 15.42
CA ASP A 54 -4.36 -1.38 16.20
C ASP A 54 -2.84 -1.52 16.00
N PRO A 55 -2.16 -0.50 15.44
CA PRO A 55 -0.77 -0.62 15.06
C PRO A 55 0.20 -0.62 16.25
N PHE A 56 -0.23 -0.23 17.45
CA PHE A 56 0.63 -0.16 18.63
C PHE A 56 0.60 -1.43 19.48
N ASN A 57 -0.56 -2.09 19.53
CA ASN A 57 -0.75 -3.26 20.39
C ASN A 57 -1.13 -4.54 19.62
N GLY A 58 -1.41 -4.49 18.31
CA GLY A 58 -1.70 -5.68 17.50
C GLY A 58 -3.10 -6.25 17.67
N GLN A 59 -3.99 -5.58 18.40
CA GLN A 59 -5.37 -6.03 18.53
C GLN A 59 -6.07 -5.98 17.17
N VAL A 60 -6.66 -7.11 16.76
CA VAL A 60 -7.53 -7.17 15.57
C VAL A 60 -8.84 -6.46 15.90
N ARG A 61 -9.12 -5.37 15.20
CA ARG A 61 -10.30 -4.50 15.38
C ARG A 61 -11.48 -4.89 14.49
N ALA A 62 -11.17 -5.43 13.32
CA ALA A 62 -12.13 -6.02 12.39
C ALA A 62 -11.42 -7.04 11.50
N MET A 63 -12.10 -8.11 11.11
CA MET A 63 -11.60 -9.10 10.15
C MET A 63 -12.76 -9.69 9.35
N ILE A 64 -12.63 -9.66 8.03
CA ILE A 64 -13.57 -10.23 7.07
C ILE A 64 -12.76 -11.17 6.17
N GLY A 65 -13.03 -12.48 6.24
CA GLY A 65 -12.32 -13.51 5.47
C GLY A 65 -12.97 -13.84 4.12
N GLY A 66 -14.14 -13.29 3.82
CA GLY A 66 -14.90 -13.57 2.61
C GLY A 66 -16.23 -12.83 2.61
N ARG A 67 -16.94 -12.88 1.49
CA ARG A 67 -18.20 -12.17 1.31
C ARG A 67 -19.37 -12.78 2.08
N ASP A 68 -19.44 -14.10 2.17
CA ASP A 68 -20.47 -14.84 2.88
C ASP A 68 -19.86 -16.11 3.50
N PHE A 69 -19.90 -16.21 4.82
CA PHE A 69 -19.35 -17.32 5.58
C PHE A 69 -20.19 -18.59 5.48
N GLU A 70 -21.51 -18.47 5.36
CA GLU A 70 -22.39 -19.63 5.28
C GLU A 70 -22.22 -20.36 3.93
N HIS A 71 -21.97 -19.61 2.86
CA HIS A 71 -21.67 -20.19 1.55
C HIS A 71 -20.21 -20.63 1.40
N SER A 72 -19.24 -19.90 1.98
CA SER A 72 -17.82 -20.25 1.86
C SER A 72 -17.05 -19.92 3.14
N LYS A 73 -16.65 -20.96 3.88
CA LYS A 73 -15.91 -20.82 5.15
C LYS A 73 -14.42 -20.55 4.97
N PHE A 74 -13.95 -20.46 3.72
CA PHE A 74 -12.53 -20.22 3.41
C PHE A 74 -12.12 -18.81 3.84
N ASP A 75 -11.20 -18.72 4.81
CA ASP A 75 -10.74 -17.45 5.36
C ASP A 75 -9.62 -16.88 4.51
N ARG A 76 -9.97 -16.00 3.57
CA ARG A 76 -9.02 -15.38 2.66
C ARG A 76 -8.04 -14.48 3.39
N ALA A 77 -8.42 -13.86 4.50
CA ALA A 77 -7.54 -13.00 5.28
C ALA A 77 -6.33 -13.76 5.86
N ARG A 78 -6.51 -15.05 6.18
CA ARG A 78 -5.49 -15.87 6.87
C ARG A 78 -4.96 -17.04 6.06
N GLN A 79 -5.66 -17.48 5.02
CA GLN A 79 -5.36 -18.72 4.30
C GLN A 79 -5.06 -18.49 2.81
N ALA A 80 -5.64 -17.46 2.19
CA ALA A 80 -5.46 -17.22 0.76
C ALA A 80 -4.12 -16.51 0.50
N ARG A 81 -3.17 -17.20 -0.11
CA ARG A 81 -2.00 -16.53 -0.67
C ARG A 81 -2.39 -15.85 -1.98
N ARG A 82 -2.13 -14.56 -2.07
CA ARG A 82 -2.55 -13.69 -3.17
C ARG A 82 -1.39 -12.83 -3.61
N GLN A 83 -1.31 -12.60 -4.92
CA GLN A 83 -0.23 -11.80 -5.47
C GLN A 83 -0.32 -10.37 -4.91
N ALA A 84 0.77 -9.91 -4.27
CA ALA A 84 0.80 -8.62 -3.59
C ALA A 84 0.67 -7.43 -4.57
N GLY A 85 1.25 -7.57 -5.77
CA GLY A 85 1.35 -6.50 -6.74
C GLY A 85 2.08 -5.28 -6.17
N SER A 86 1.69 -4.08 -6.60
CA SER A 86 2.41 -2.84 -6.23
C SER A 86 2.47 -2.50 -4.74
N THR A 87 1.75 -3.19 -3.84
CA THR A 87 1.95 -3.04 -2.38
C THR A 87 3.32 -3.55 -1.93
N PHE A 88 3.94 -4.47 -2.67
CA PHE A 88 5.27 -5.00 -2.35
C PHE A 88 6.38 -3.95 -2.57
N LYS A 89 6.14 -2.94 -3.42
CA LYS A 89 7.09 -1.85 -3.65
C LYS A 89 7.48 -1.13 -2.37
N THR A 90 6.59 -1.09 -1.38
CA THR A 90 6.89 -0.50 -0.07
C THR A 90 8.14 -1.09 0.57
N PHE A 91 8.39 -2.39 0.42
CA PHE A 91 9.62 -3.01 0.93
C PHE A 91 10.86 -2.64 0.13
N VAL A 92 10.71 -2.41 -1.19
CA VAL A 92 11.80 -1.97 -2.08
C VAL A 92 12.23 -0.55 -1.70
N PHE A 93 11.26 0.36 -1.57
CA PHE A 93 11.54 1.76 -1.23
C PHE A 93 11.99 1.90 0.22
N ALA A 94 11.43 1.15 1.17
CA ALA A 94 11.92 1.12 2.55
C ALA A 94 13.39 0.68 2.60
N ALA A 95 13.76 -0.38 1.88
CA ALA A 95 15.15 -0.85 1.81
C ALA A 95 16.09 0.18 1.16
N ALA A 96 15.63 0.92 0.14
CA ALA A 96 16.40 2.01 -0.47
C ALA A 96 16.67 3.16 0.51
N LEU A 97 15.64 3.60 1.25
CA LEU A 97 15.77 4.66 2.25
C LEU A 97 16.69 4.22 3.40
N GLU A 98 16.56 2.97 3.88
CA GLU A 98 17.48 2.41 4.89
C GLU A 98 18.92 2.30 4.38
N GLY A 99 19.10 2.08 3.07
CA GLY A 99 20.40 2.09 2.39
C GLY A 99 21.01 3.48 2.21
N GLY A 100 20.31 4.54 2.62
CA GLY A 100 20.80 5.93 2.57
C GLY A 100 20.42 6.70 1.31
N LEU A 101 19.64 6.12 0.39
CA LEU A 101 19.12 6.87 -0.76
C LEU A 101 18.04 7.86 -0.28
N PRO A 102 18.17 9.17 -0.57
CA PRO A 102 17.14 10.14 -0.19
C PRO A 102 15.88 9.99 -1.07
N ALA A 103 14.74 10.48 -0.59
CA ALA A 103 13.49 10.47 -1.35
C ALA A 103 13.56 11.33 -2.64
N SER A 104 14.49 12.28 -2.71
CA SER A 104 14.81 13.07 -3.91
C SER A 104 15.69 12.34 -4.94
N HIS A 105 16.23 11.16 -4.62
CA HIS A 105 17.10 10.40 -5.53
C HIS A 105 16.42 10.13 -6.86
N ILE A 106 17.14 10.36 -7.96
CA ILE A 106 16.60 10.30 -9.31
C ILE A 106 16.84 8.92 -9.92
N VAL A 107 15.76 8.32 -10.42
CA VAL A 107 15.81 7.03 -11.14
C VAL A 107 15.06 7.16 -12.46
N ALA A 108 15.63 6.57 -13.51
CA ALA A 108 15.07 6.62 -14.85
C ALA A 108 13.88 5.67 -15.04
N ASP A 109 12.72 6.21 -15.41
CA ASP A 109 11.62 5.43 -15.99
C ASP A 109 11.88 5.23 -17.49
N ALA A 110 12.67 4.21 -17.81
CA ALA A 110 13.10 3.86 -19.16
C ALA A 110 13.00 2.34 -19.39
N PRO A 111 12.91 1.87 -20.66
CA PRO A 111 12.74 0.45 -20.99
C PRO A 111 13.74 -0.47 -20.27
N ILE A 112 13.23 -1.59 -19.76
CA ILE A 112 14.00 -2.67 -19.17
C ILE A 112 13.83 -3.91 -20.05
N VAL A 113 14.94 -4.59 -20.34
CA VAL A 113 14.97 -5.90 -20.97
C VAL A 113 15.89 -6.79 -20.13
N ARG A 114 15.40 -7.96 -19.74
CA ARG A 114 16.18 -8.99 -19.05
C ARG A 114 16.05 -10.30 -19.81
N THR A 115 17.15 -11.01 -19.97
CA THR A 115 17.14 -12.37 -20.51
C THR A 115 16.88 -13.36 -19.37
N GLU A 116 15.84 -14.15 -19.52
CA GLU A 116 15.45 -15.21 -18.59
C GLU A 116 16.30 -16.46 -18.81
N SER A 117 16.26 -17.38 -17.84
CA SER A 117 17.06 -18.62 -17.86
C SER A 117 16.76 -19.54 -19.05
N ASP A 118 15.56 -19.45 -19.63
CA ASP A 118 15.13 -20.19 -20.83
C ASP A 118 15.48 -19.49 -22.15
N GLY A 119 16.18 -18.36 -22.08
CA GLY A 119 16.55 -17.53 -23.23
C GLY A 119 15.44 -16.58 -23.71
N SER A 120 14.26 -16.59 -23.08
CA SER A 120 13.21 -15.62 -23.36
C SER A 120 13.59 -14.23 -22.81
N GLU A 121 12.94 -13.19 -23.32
CA GLU A 121 13.13 -11.83 -22.81
C GLU A 121 11.95 -11.38 -21.96
N TRP A 122 12.23 -10.94 -20.74
CA TRP A 122 11.28 -10.24 -19.90
C TRP A 122 11.34 -8.74 -20.16
N ARG A 123 10.20 -8.19 -20.61
CA ARG A 123 10.00 -6.78 -20.97
C ARG A 123 8.84 -6.19 -20.17
N PRO A 124 9.06 -5.78 -18.92
CA PRO A 124 8.01 -5.21 -18.07
C PRO A 124 7.51 -3.87 -18.63
N ARG A 125 6.32 -3.45 -18.18
CA ARG A 125 5.72 -2.15 -18.55
C ARG A 125 5.14 -1.46 -17.33
N ASN A 126 5.02 -0.14 -17.39
CA ASN A 126 4.19 0.62 -16.46
C ASN A 126 2.70 0.32 -16.68
N PHE A 127 1.88 0.68 -15.70
CA PHE A 127 0.43 0.43 -15.75
C PHE A 127 -0.25 1.13 -16.93
N ASP A 128 0.16 2.36 -17.21
CA ASP A 128 -0.28 3.17 -18.36
C ASP A 128 0.45 2.82 -19.67
N ALA A 129 1.41 1.89 -19.61
CA ALA A 129 2.29 1.51 -20.72
C ALA A 129 3.13 2.64 -21.32
N GLU A 130 3.32 3.75 -20.59
CA GLU A 130 4.14 4.89 -20.99
C GLU A 130 5.43 4.97 -20.16
N PHE A 131 6.42 5.70 -20.66
CA PHE A 131 7.63 6.05 -19.94
C PHE A 131 7.63 7.54 -19.64
N HIS A 132 7.87 7.90 -18.39
CA HIS A 132 7.78 9.27 -17.88
C HIS A 132 9.13 9.95 -17.69
N GLY A 133 10.23 9.26 -18.01
CA GLY A 133 11.59 9.77 -17.88
C GLY A 133 12.10 9.75 -16.44
N ASP A 134 13.10 10.57 -16.16
CA ASP A 134 13.74 10.65 -14.85
C ASP A 134 12.80 11.27 -13.82
N MET A 135 12.75 10.68 -12.63
CA MET A 135 11.91 11.16 -11.53
C MET A 135 12.50 10.81 -10.17
N THR A 136 12.05 11.52 -9.13
CA THR A 136 12.44 11.24 -7.74
C THR A 136 11.82 9.95 -7.23
N LEU A 137 12.43 9.33 -6.21
CA LEU A 137 11.83 8.18 -5.53
C LEU A 137 10.45 8.52 -4.94
N ARG A 138 10.26 9.72 -4.38
CA ARG A 138 8.95 10.21 -3.92
C ARG A 138 7.90 10.17 -5.02
N GLU A 139 8.22 10.73 -6.18
CA GLU A 139 7.32 10.76 -7.33
C GLU A 139 7.00 9.35 -7.85
N ALA A 140 8.03 8.52 -7.98
CA ALA A 140 7.91 7.14 -8.43
C ALA A 140 7.03 6.31 -7.49
N TYR A 141 7.17 6.50 -6.17
CA TYR A 141 6.36 5.81 -5.17
C TYR A 141 4.89 6.27 -5.21
N ARG A 142 4.68 7.59 -5.24
CA ARG A 142 3.36 8.24 -5.33
C ARG A 142 2.55 7.73 -6.52
N ARG A 143 3.18 7.69 -7.69
CA ARG A 143 2.59 7.22 -8.97
C ARG A 143 2.67 5.72 -9.18
N SER A 144 3.40 5.00 -8.33
CA SER A 144 3.59 3.56 -8.41
C SER A 144 4.24 3.11 -9.74
N ILE A 145 5.30 3.78 -10.16
CA ILE A 145 6.01 3.49 -11.42
C ILE A 145 6.75 2.14 -11.32
N ASN A 146 6.58 1.27 -12.32
CA ASN A 146 7.11 -0.10 -12.30
C ASN A 146 8.61 -0.12 -12.60
N MET A 147 9.06 0.63 -13.62
CA MET A 147 10.47 0.57 -14.03
C MET A 147 11.38 1.04 -12.91
N VAL A 148 11.03 2.13 -12.21
CA VAL A 148 11.79 2.64 -11.06
C VAL A 148 11.86 1.59 -9.94
N ALA A 149 10.75 0.94 -9.59
CA ALA A 149 10.76 -0.10 -8.56
C ALA A 149 11.67 -1.29 -8.94
N ILE A 150 11.70 -1.66 -10.22
CA ILE A 150 12.56 -2.75 -10.71
C ILE A 150 14.03 -2.34 -10.63
N ARG A 151 14.40 -1.16 -11.16
CA ARG A 151 15.79 -0.66 -11.07
C ARG A 151 16.25 -0.56 -9.63
N LEU A 152 15.42 0.03 -8.77
CA LEU A 152 15.74 0.18 -7.36
C LEU A 152 15.97 -1.18 -6.70
N GLY A 153 15.07 -2.14 -6.92
CA GLY A 153 15.18 -3.47 -6.31
C GLY A 153 16.26 -4.38 -6.91
N ASP A 154 16.53 -4.28 -8.21
CA ASP A 154 17.43 -5.18 -8.96
C ASP A 154 18.84 -4.60 -9.10
N GLU A 155 18.97 -3.30 -9.37
CA GLU A 155 20.23 -2.63 -9.74
C GLU A 155 20.88 -1.90 -8.55
N GLU A 156 20.11 -1.30 -7.66
CA GLU A 156 20.65 -0.43 -6.59
C GLU A 156 20.63 -1.07 -5.19
N VAL A 157 19.52 -1.68 -4.79
CA VAL A 157 19.31 -2.25 -3.44
C VAL A 157 19.63 -3.75 -3.39
N GLY A 158 19.32 -4.46 -4.47
CA GLY A 158 19.46 -5.90 -4.59
C GLY A 158 18.25 -6.69 -4.04
N LEU A 159 17.84 -7.73 -4.79
CA LEU A 159 16.63 -8.51 -4.51
C LEU A 159 16.67 -9.22 -3.15
N GLU A 160 17.85 -9.66 -2.70
CA GLU A 160 17.98 -10.31 -1.39
C GLU A 160 17.73 -9.33 -0.24
N THR A 161 18.26 -8.11 -0.33
CA THR A 161 18.03 -7.04 0.65
C THR A 161 16.53 -6.73 0.75
N VAL A 162 15.85 -6.57 -0.39
CA VAL A 162 14.40 -6.34 -0.42
C VAL A 162 13.63 -7.49 0.25
N ALA A 163 13.99 -8.73 -0.06
CA ALA A 163 13.34 -9.89 0.55
C ALA A 163 13.58 -9.96 2.07
N GLN A 164 14.80 -9.66 2.54
CA GLN A 164 15.13 -9.59 3.96
C GLN A 164 14.39 -8.45 4.68
N THR A 165 14.24 -7.30 4.04
CA THR A 165 13.40 -6.21 4.54
C THR A 165 11.95 -6.69 4.69
N ALA A 166 11.35 -7.31 3.67
CA ALA A 166 10.00 -7.87 3.79
C ALA A 166 9.89 -8.93 4.93
N ARG A 167 10.88 -9.81 5.08
CA ARG A 167 10.93 -10.78 6.20
C ARG A 167 10.94 -10.08 7.56
N ARG A 168 11.76 -9.05 7.73
CA ARG A 168 11.89 -8.29 8.98
C ARG A 168 10.55 -7.63 9.36
N PHE A 169 9.78 -7.20 8.37
CA PHE A 169 8.43 -6.64 8.53
C PHE A 169 7.33 -7.69 8.77
N GLY A 170 7.66 -8.99 8.84
CA GLY A 170 6.71 -10.05 9.19
C GLY A 170 6.15 -10.85 8.02
N VAL A 171 6.63 -10.63 6.79
CA VAL A 171 6.24 -11.42 5.62
C VAL A 171 6.90 -12.79 5.69
N ASN A 172 6.16 -13.86 6.01
CA ASN A 172 6.71 -15.21 6.15
C ASN A 172 6.48 -16.11 4.93
N SER A 173 5.55 -15.75 4.05
CA SER A 173 5.34 -16.42 2.76
C SER A 173 6.62 -16.46 1.91
N PRO A 174 6.79 -17.45 1.03
CA PRO A 174 7.93 -17.52 0.11
C PRO A 174 8.07 -16.27 -0.75
N ILE A 175 9.29 -15.74 -0.86
CA ILE A 175 9.59 -14.54 -1.67
C ILE A 175 10.63 -14.96 -2.73
N PRO A 176 10.24 -15.20 -3.99
CA PRO A 176 11.19 -15.59 -5.02
C PRO A 176 12.09 -14.41 -5.41
N ARG A 177 13.40 -14.63 -5.55
CA ARG A 177 14.37 -13.61 -5.96
C ARG A 177 14.46 -13.57 -7.48
N VAL A 178 13.39 -13.06 -8.09
CA VAL A 178 13.26 -12.93 -9.55
C VAL A 178 13.12 -11.45 -9.92
N PRO A 179 13.47 -11.05 -11.17
CA PRO A 179 13.41 -9.65 -11.59
C PRO A 179 12.04 -8.97 -11.42
N SER A 180 10.95 -9.76 -11.41
CA SER A 180 9.57 -9.28 -11.21
C SER A 180 9.16 -9.14 -9.74
N MET A 181 9.99 -9.57 -8.79
CA MET A 181 9.74 -9.44 -7.35
C MET A 181 9.51 -7.99 -6.90
N PRO A 182 10.29 -6.97 -7.33
CA PRO A 182 10.09 -5.59 -6.87
C PRO A 182 8.73 -4.99 -7.22
N ILE A 183 8.04 -5.54 -8.23
CA ILE A 183 6.67 -5.12 -8.61
C ILE A 183 5.58 -6.04 -8.02
N GLY A 184 5.96 -6.95 -7.12
CA GLY A 184 5.06 -7.80 -6.35
C GLY A 184 4.57 -9.03 -7.09
N ALA A 185 5.40 -9.64 -7.94
CA ALA A 185 5.21 -11.02 -8.40
C ALA A 185 5.50 -12.03 -7.28
N THR A 186 4.76 -11.92 -6.18
CA THR A 186 4.92 -12.76 -4.98
C THR A 186 3.57 -12.94 -4.31
N ASP A 187 3.21 -14.20 -4.04
CA ASP A 187 1.97 -14.56 -3.37
C ASP A 187 2.16 -14.56 -1.86
N LEU A 188 1.45 -13.67 -1.17
CA LEU A 188 1.57 -13.43 0.27
C LEU A 188 0.23 -13.62 0.97
N LEU A 189 0.27 -13.88 2.29
CA LEU A 189 -0.96 -13.89 3.08
C LEU A 189 -1.39 -12.45 3.38
N PRO A 190 -2.69 -12.10 3.25
CA PRO A 190 -3.17 -10.76 3.57
C PRO A 190 -2.84 -10.30 4.99
N MET A 191 -2.95 -11.19 5.99
CA MET A 191 -2.56 -10.90 7.37
C MET A 191 -1.09 -10.47 7.50
N GLU A 192 -0.18 -11.03 6.70
CA GLU A 192 1.24 -10.64 6.71
C GLU A 192 1.41 -9.22 6.18
N MET A 193 0.63 -8.83 5.16
CA MET A 193 0.64 -7.46 4.64
C MET A 193 0.04 -6.46 5.64
N ALA A 194 -1.00 -6.87 6.38
CA ALA A 194 -1.58 -6.05 7.44
C ALA A 194 -0.60 -5.81 8.60
N GLU A 195 0.07 -6.87 9.09
CA GLU A 195 1.15 -6.78 10.08
C GLU A 195 2.32 -5.91 9.58
N ALA A 196 2.76 -6.12 8.34
CA ALA A 196 3.86 -5.35 7.78
C ALA A 196 3.54 -3.85 7.71
N TYR A 197 2.34 -3.48 7.27
CA TYR A 197 1.97 -2.07 7.14
C TYR A 197 1.67 -1.39 8.48
N SER A 198 1.27 -2.14 9.51
CA SER A 198 1.08 -1.58 10.85
C SER A 198 2.39 -1.02 11.43
N THR A 199 3.53 -1.58 11.01
CA THR A 199 4.87 -1.11 11.35
C THR A 199 5.08 0.36 10.99
N PHE A 200 4.63 0.80 9.81
CA PHE A 200 4.80 2.19 9.37
C PHE A 200 3.91 3.15 10.16
N ALA A 201 2.67 2.74 10.47
CA ALA A 201 1.78 3.53 11.32
C ALA A 201 2.39 3.78 12.72
N ALA A 202 3.12 2.80 13.25
CA ALA A 202 3.86 2.87 14.51
C ALA A 202 5.34 3.28 14.34
N LEU A 203 5.69 4.00 13.26
CA LEU A 203 7.04 4.56 13.01
C LEU A 203 8.19 3.56 13.19
N GLY A 204 8.03 2.36 12.59
CA GLY A 204 9.07 1.34 12.55
C GLY A 204 8.95 0.25 13.61
N THR A 205 7.99 0.33 14.53
CA THR A 205 7.70 -0.75 15.48
C THR A 205 6.69 -1.75 14.91
N LYS A 206 7.12 -2.97 14.63
CA LYS A 206 6.24 -4.08 14.27
C LYS A 206 5.53 -4.63 15.49
N VAL A 207 4.25 -5.00 15.33
CA VAL A 207 3.48 -5.70 16.36
C VAL A 207 2.74 -6.89 15.76
N ARG A 208 2.75 -8.03 16.47
CA ARG A 208 2.09 -9.25 15.99
C ARG A 208 0.56 -9.16 16.20
N PRO A 209 -0.27 -9.41 15.16
CA PRO A 209 -1.71 -9.38 15.31
C PRO A 209 -2.28 -10.49 16.20
N PHE A 210 -3.25 -10.17 17.05
CA PHE A 210 -4.02 -11.16 17.82
C PHE A 210 -5.51 -10.81 17.95
N PRO A 211 -6.42 -11.79 17.81
CA PRO A 211 -7.86 -11.55 17.91
C PRO A 211 -8.45 -11.75 19.31
N ILE A 212 -7.78 -12.51 20.20
CA ILE A 212 -8.30 -12.82 21.54
C ILE A 212 -7.74 -11.79 22.53
N LEU A 213 -8.62 -11.01 23.16
CA LEU A 213 -8.23 -9.93 24.07
C LEU A 213 -7.97 -10.41 25.50
N ARG A 214 -8.75 -11.37 25.98
CA ARG A 214 -8.61 -12.02 27.29
C ARG A 214 -9.42 -13.31 27.34
N VAL A 215 -9.08 -14.19 28.27
CA VAL A 215 -9.87 -15.37 28.64
C VAL A 215 -10.20 -15.27 30.12
N GLU A 216 -11.49 -15.36 30.46
CA GLU A 216 -11.99 -15.26 31.83
C GLU A 216 -12.72 -16.54 32.23
N ASN A 217 -12.73 -16.87 33.53
CA ASN A 217 -13.59 -17.92 34.06
C ASN A 217 -15.02 -17.41 34.27
N ALA A 218 -15.94 -18.28 34.70
CA ALA A 218 -17.34 -17.91 34.96
C ALA A 218 -17.51 -16.95 36.15
N GLN A 219 -16.50 -16.82 37.00
CA GLN A 219 -16.46 -15.90 38.14
C GLN A 219 -15.93 -14.50 37.76
N GLY A 220 -15.44 -14.34 36.53
CA GLY A 220 -14.85 -13.09 36.03
C GLY A 220 -13.34 -12.95 36.30
N ASP A 221 -12.66 -13.99 36.77
CA ASP A 221 -11.21 -13.95 36.94
C ASP A 221 -10.50 -14.13 35.59
N THR A 222 -9.57 -13.23 35.27
CA THR A 222 -8.72 -13.34 34.09
C THR A 222 -7.78 -14.55 34.21
N LEU A 223 -7.94 -15.50 33.29
CA LEU A 223 -7.09 -16.69 33.15
C LEU A 223 -5.91 -16.44 32.20
N TRP A 224 -6.09 -15.58 31.20
CA TRP A 224 -5.07 -15.25 30.21
C TRP A 224 -5.33 -13.90 29.54
N GLU A 225 -4.27 -13.14 29.31
CA GLU A 225 -4.25 -11.91 28.50
C GLU A 225 -2.98 -11.90 27.63
N PRO A 226 -3.07 -11.44 26.37
CA PRO A 226 -1.92 -11.36 25.48
C PRO A 226 -0.95 -10.27 25.96
N GLN A 227 0.35 -10.55 25.87
CA GLN A 227 1.39 -9.54 25.97
C GLN A 227 1.81 -9.16 24.55
N PRO A 228 1.53 -7.93 24.07
CA PRO A 228 1.88 -7.52 22.73
C PRO A 228 3.38 -7.68 22.45
N GLU A 229 3.72 -8.48 21.44
CA GLU A 229 5.10 -8.63 20.96
C GLU A 229 5.44 -7.45 20.05
N ARG A 230 6.28 -6.53 20.55
CA ARG A 230 6.68 -5.32 19.83
C ARG A 230 8.17 -5.36 19.52
N VAL A 231 8.52 -5.16 18.24
CA VAL A 231 9.90 -5.20 17.77
C VAL A 231 10.16 -4.02 16.87
N GLN A 232 11.19 -3.20 17.17
CA GLN A 232 11.64 -2.15 16.26
C GLN A 232 12.36 -2.80 15.07
N VAL A 233 11.84 -2.60 13.87
CA VAL A 233 12.31 -3.24 12.64
C VAL A 233 12.80 -2.25 11.59
N MET A 234 12.57 -0.96 11.79
CA MET A 234 13.03 0.14 10.95
C MET A 234 13.33 1.33 11.85
N ASP A 235 14.32 2.15 11.52
CA ASP A 235 14.56 3.40 12.24
C ASP A 235 13.34 4.34 12.14
N ALA A 236 13.05 5.09 13.21
CA ALA A 236 11.87 5.93 13.29
C ALA A 236 11.91 7.11 12.29
N GLN A 237 13.09 7.67 12.00
CA GLN A 237 13.25 8.74 11.02
C GLN A 237 13.04 8.20 9.60
N THR A 238 13.63 7.04 9.27
CA THR A 238 13.42 6.39 7.98
C THR A 238 11.95 5.98 7.80
N ALA A 239 11.32 5.43 8.84
CA ALA A 239 9.90 5.10 8.82
C ALA A 239 9.04 6.35 8.62
N ARG A 240 9.36 7.48 9.27
CA ARG A 240 8.64 8.74 9.09
C ARG A 240 8.77 9.29 7.67
N LEU A 241 9.96 9.22 7.09
CA LEU A 241 10.19 9.61 5.69
C LEU A 241 9.36 8.73 4.75
N MET A 242 9.36 7.41 4.97
CA MET A 242 8.53 6.47 4.22
C MET A 242 7.03 6.80 4.37
N VAL A 243 6.55 7.06 5.58
CA VAL A 243 5.17 7.50 5.84
C VAL A 243 4.84 8.76 5.05
N SER A 244 5.74 9.74 4.95
CA SER A 244 5.50 10.94 4.15
C SER A 244 5.29 10.65 2.66
N MET A 245 6.02 9.68 2.10
CA MET A 245 5.81 9.25 0.71
C MET A 245 4.50 8.46 0.55
N MET A 246 4.06 7.76 1.60
CA MET A 246 2.78 7.06 1.64
C MET A 246 1.58 8.00 1.83
N GLU A 247 1.75 9.14 2.51
CA GLU A 247 0.78 10.23 2.56
C GLU A 247 0.53 10.78 1.15
N ASP A 248 1.57 10.95 0.33
CA ASP A 248 1.45 11.42 -1.06
C ASP A 248 0.65 10.49 -1.97
N VAL A 249 0.62 9.19 -1.68
CA VAL A 249 -0.23 8.23 -2.42
C VAL A 249 -1.71 8.61 -2.28
N VAL A 250 -2.11 9.15 -1.12
CA VAL A 250 -3.49 9.53 -0.79
C VAL A 250 -3.76 11.00 -1.11
N ASP A 251 -2.86 11.89 -0.74
CA ASP A 251 -3.10 13.33 -0.71
C ASP A 251 -2.40 14.11 -1.84
N GLY A 252 -1.37 13.50 -2.45
CA GLY A 252 -0.59 14.11 -3.52
C GLY A 252 -1.35 14.17 -4.85
N ALA A 253 -1.06 15.18 -5.66
CA ALA A 253 -1.60 15.31 -7.01
C ALA A 253 -1.28 14.05 -7.82
N ASN A 254 -2.25 13.42 -8.51
CA ASN A 254 -2.05 12.15 -9.22
C ASN A 254 -1.58 10.97 -8.34
N GLY A 255 -1.76 11.03 -7.02
CA GLY A 255 -1.56 9.90 -6.12
C GLY A 255 -2.52 8.75 -6.45
N THR A 256 -2.00 7.52 -6.49
CA THR A 256 -2.81 6.35 -6.90
C THR A 256 -3.98 6.03 -5.94
N GLY A 257 -3.94 6.52 -4.70
CA GLY A 257 -4.99 6.37 -3.68
C GLY A 257 -5.92 7.58 -3.55
N GLY A 258 -5.85 8.58 -4.44
CA GLY A 258 -6.59 9.84 -4.31
C GLY A 258 -8.11 9.71 -4.16
N ARG A 259 -8.70 8.59 -4.60
CA ARG A 259 -10.14 8.28 -4.44
C ARG A 259 -10.58 8.10 -2.99
N ILE A 260 -9.65 7.88 -2.05
CA ILE A 260 -9.94 7.96 -0.61
C ILE A 260 -10.50 9.33 -0.24
N ARG A 261 -9.99 10.39 -0.87
CA ARG A 261 -10.50 11.75 -0.66
C ARG A 261 -11.71 12.01 -1.52
N SER A 262 -11.61 11.76 -2.84
CA SER A 262 -12.62 12.23 -3.79
C SER A 262 -13.88 11.37 -3.90
N GLU A 263 -13.82 10.07 -3.59
CA GLU A 263 -14.98 9.16 -3.71
C GLU A 263 -15.55 8.76 -2.35
N SER A 264 -14.72 8.39 -1.37
CA SER A 264 -15.22 8.08 -0.01
C SER A 264 -15.44 9.30 0.88
N GLY A 265 -14.93 10.47 0.48
CA GLY A 265 -15.13 11.72 1.22
C GLY A 265 -14.39 11.79 2.55
N LEU A 266 -13.27 11.06 2.71
CA LEU A 266 -12.48 11.11 3.95
C LEU A 266 -11.84 12.50 4.12
N PRO A 267 -12.19 13.29 5.15
CA PRO A 267 -11.67 14.64 5.32
C PRO A 267 -10.15 14.67 5.52
N ARG A 268 -9.45 15.69 4.99
CA ARG A 268 -7.97 15.81 5.03
C ARG A 268 -7.42 15.98 6.45
N GLU A 269 -8.28 16.35 7.37
CA GLU A 269 -8.04 16.40 8.81
C GLU A 269 -7.74 15.01 9.36
N VAL A 270 -8.35 13.96 8.80
CA VAL A 270 -8.00 12.56 9.08
C VAL A 270 -6.73 12.21 8.30
N PRO A 271 -5.58 12.02 8.99
CA PRO A 271 -4.33 11.65 8.32
C PRO A 271 -4.46 10.23 7.79
N ALA A 272 -4.06 10.01 6.54
CA ALA A 272 -4.11 8.71 5.91
C ALA A 272 -2.89 8.53 5.00
N ALA A 273 -2.28 7.36 5.10
CA ALA A 273 -1.14 6.95 4.31
C ALA A 273 -1.34 5.50 3.86
N GLY A 274 -0.76 5.11 2.73
CA GLY A 274 -0.89 3.73 2.27
C GLY A 274 -0.27 3.46 0.92
N LYS A 275 -0.64 2.31 0.35
CA LYS A 275 -0.23 1.92 -0.98
C LYS A 275 -1.31 1.12 -1.69
N THR A 276 -1.55 1.47 -2.95
CA THR A 276 -2.34 0.67 -3.88
C THR A 276 -1.55 -0.52 -4.41
N GLY A 277 -2.23 -1.66 -4.58
CA GLY A 277 -1.73 -2.84 -5.27
C GLY A 277 -2.65 -3.23 -6.41
N THR A 278 -2.06 -3.46 -7.58
CA THR A 278 -2.76 -4.00 -8.74
C THR A 278 -1.82 -5.01 -9.40
N THR A 279 -2.35 -6.18 -9.71
CA THR A 279 -1.64 -7.21 -10.48
C THR A 279 -1.82 -6.98 -11.98
N ASN A 280 -0.86 -7.42 -12.80
CA ASN A 280 -0.90 -7.18 -14.26
C ASN A 280 -2.18 -7.72 -14.93
N ASN A 281 -2.64 -8.89 -14.49
CA ASN A 281 -3.86 -9.51 -14.99
C ASN A 281 -5.13 -9.03 -14.29
N ARG A 282 -5.00 -8.13 -13.31
CA ARG A 282 -6.11 -7.58 -12.51
C ARG A 282 -6.91 -8.68 -11.82
N THR A 283 -6.20 -9.72 -11.37
CA THR A 283 -6.75 -10.84 -10.59
C THR A 283 -6.92 -10.46 -9.14
N ASP A 284 -6.05 -9.56 -8.68
CA ASP A 284 -5.96 -9.08 -7.31
C ASP A 284 -5.77 -7.56 -7.31
N VAL A 285 -6.61 -6.89 -6.53
CA VAL A 285 -6.53 -5.45 -6.28
C VAL A 285 -6.53 -5.20 -4.78
N TRP A 286 -5.65 -4.30 -4.33
CA TRP A 286 -5.36 -4.06 -2.93
C TRP A 286 -5.33 -2.58 -2.61
N PHE A 287 -5.69 -2.26 -1.37
CA PHE A 287 -5.19 -1.08 -0.71
C PHE A 287 -4.79 -1.48 0.70
N VAL A 288 -3.54 -1.19 1.07
CA VAL A 288 -3.05 -1.39 2.42
C VAL A 288 -2.61 -0.03 2.93
N GLY A 289 -3.27 0.44 3.98
CA GLY A 289 -3.06 1.78 4.50
C GLY A 289 -3.33 1.87 5.99
N PHE A 290 -3.18 3.07 6.51
CA PHE A 290 -3.29 3.33 7.92
C PHE A 290 -3.47 4.82 8.20
N THR A 291 -3.99 5.08 9.39
CA THR A 291 -3.87 6.35 10.11
C THR A 291 -2.87 6.13 11.26
N PRO A 292 -2.53 7.17 12.04
CA PRO A 292 -1.66 7.02 13.20
C PRO A 292 -2.16 6.00 14.25
N THR A 293 -3.47 5.75 14.32
CA THR A 293 -4.08 4.90 15.36
C THR A 293 -4.75 3.63 14.83
N LEU A 294 -4.82 3.43 13.51
CA LEU A 294 -5.51 2.28 12.93
C LEU A 294 -4.90 1.90 11.58
N GLN A 295 -4.53 0.63 11.42
CA GLN A 295 -4.15 0.04 10.15
C GLN A 295 -5.36 -0.66 9.53
N ALA A 296 -5.50 -0.61 8.21
CA ALA A 296 -6.45 -1.45 7.48
C ALA A 296 -5.91 -1.94 6.12
N ALA A 297 -6.20 -3.20 5.80
CA ALA A 297 -5.90 -3.85 4.53
C ALA A 297 -7.20 -4.30 3.86
N VAL A 298 -7.34 -3.98 2.57
CA VAL A 298 -8.48 -4.34 1.73
C VAL A 298 -7.98 -5.06 0.50
N TRP A 299 -8.64 -6.17 0.13
CA TRP A 299 -8.39 -6.87 -1.13
C TRP A 299 -9.70 -7.31 -1.77
N PHE A 300 -9.71 -7.29 -3.10
CA PHE A 300 -10.72 -7.94 -3.92
C PHE A 300 -10.06 -8.83 -4.98
N GLY A 301 -10.73 -9.93 -5.31
CA GLY A 301 -10.30 -10.86 -6.34
C GLY A 301 -11.27 -12.04 -6.49
N MET A 302 -10.95 -12.94 -7.41
CA MET A 302 -11.70 -14.17 -7.63
C MET A 302 -11.01 -15.33 -6.91
N ASP A 303 -11.74 -16.36 -6.46
CA ASP A 303 -11.12 -17.52 -5.79
C ASP A 303 -10.13 -18.25 -6.69
N ARG A 304 -10.51 -18.45 -7.94
CA ARG A 304 -9.58 -18.84 -9.00
C ARG A 304 -8.99 -17.57 -9.59
N PRO A 305 -7.68 -17.50 -9.87
CA PRO A 305 -7.04 -16.29 -10.38
C PRO A 305 -7.58 -15.96 -11.78
N MET A 306 -8.61 -15.12 -11.81
CA MET A 306 -9.29 -14.63 -12.99
C MET A 306 -9.36 -13.11 -12.90
N GLN A 307 -9.26 -12.44 -14.04
CA GLN A 307 -9.43 -11.00 -14.11
C GLN A 307 -10.79 -10.61 -13.52
N ILE A 308 -10.83 -9.68 -12.56
CA ILE A 308 -12.08 -9.22 -11.93
C ILE A 308 -12.94 -8.50 -12.99
N TYR A 309 -12.39 -7.45 -13.60
CA TYR A 309 -12.92 -6.77 -14.78
C TYR A 309 -11.78 -5.97 -15.47
N PRO A 310 -11.94 -5.50 -16.72
CA PRO A 310 -10.83 -4.94 -17.51
C PRO A 310 -10.08 -3.76 -16.90
N ASN A 311 -10.71 -2.99 -16.00
CA ASN A 311 -10.14 -1.77 -15.40
C ASN A 311 -10.09 -1.83 -13.87
N ALA A 312 -10.08 -3.04 -13.29
CA ALA A 312 -9.97 -3.20 -11.84
C ALA A 312 -8.61 -2.70 -11.35
N THR A 313 -8.61 -1.89 -10.29
CA THR A 313 -7.38 -1.36 -9.68
C THR A 313 -7.52 -1.19 -8.17
N GLY A 314 -6.40 -1.28 -7.46
CA GLY A 314 -6.38 -0.98 -6.02
C GLY A 314 -6.91 0.42 -5.70
N GLY A 315 -6.64 1.41 -6.56
CA GLY A 315 -7.10 2.79 -6.37
C GLY A 315 -8.59 3.01 -6.64
N ALA A 316 -9.19 2.26 -7.57
CA ALA A 316 -10.61 2.39 -7.93
C ALA A 316 -11.55 1.58 -7.04
N ASP A 317 -11.06 0.47 -6.50
CA ASP A 317 -11.93 -0.55 -5.91
C ASP A 317 -11.63 -0.78 -4.43
N ALA A 318 -10.36 -0.94 -4.05
CA ALA A 318 -9.96 -1.20 -2.67
C ALA A 318 -9.76 0.09 -1.84
N ALA A 319 -9.18 1.13 -2.43
CA ALA A 319 -8.89 2.39 -1.72
C ALA A 319 -10.15 3.12 -1.23
N PRO A 320 -11.26 3.22 -2.00
CA PRO A 320 -12.49 3.83 -1.51
C PRO A 320 -13.10 3.08 -0.32
N VAL A 321 -12.94 1.76 -0.25
CA VAL A 321 -13.42 0.95 0.88
C VAL A 321 -12.64 1.27 2.15
N PHE A 322 -11.31 1.40 2.04
CA PHE A 322 -10.48 1.89 3.15
C PHE A 322 -10.93 3.28 3.61
N GLY A 323 -11.16 4.20 2.66
CA GLY A 323 -11.56 5.56 2.98
C GLY A 323 -12.94 5.64 3.63
N ASP A 324 -13.92 4.86 3.16
CA ASP A 324 -15.26 4.81 3.77
C ASP A 324 -15.19 4.24 5.19
N PHE A 325 -14.45 3.15 5.39
CA PHE A 325 -14.22 2.60 6.73
C PHE A 325 -13.61 3.64 7.68
N MET A 326 -12.53 4.32 7.27
CA MET A 326 -11.90 5.35 8.09
C MET A 326 -12.84 6.52 8.37
N ARG A 327 -13.69 6.92 7.40
CA ARG A 327 -14.69 7.98 7.59
C ARG A 327 -15.69 7.58 8.65
N ARG A 328 -16.24 6.36 8.59
CA ARG A 328 -17.17 5.83 9.62
C ARG A 328 -16.52 5.77 11.00
N VAL A 329 -15.23 5.45 11.08
CA VAL A 329 -14.49 5.39 12.35
C VAL A 329 -14.25 6.78 12.96
N TYR A 330 -13.80 7.76 12.17
CA TYR A 330 -13.32 9.06 12.68
C TYR A 330 -14.30 10.23 12.58
N VAL A 331 -15.26 10.14 11.66
CA VAL A 331 -16.29 11.17 11.43
C VAL A 331 -17.65 10.69 11.93
N GLY A 332 -17.86 9.38 11.96
CA GLY A 332 -19.11 8.78 12.36
C GLY A 332 -20.07 8.52 11.19
N ASP A 333 -21.07 7.71 11.48
CA ASP A 333 -22.06 7.22 10.52
C ASP A 333 -23.28 6.69 11.29
N GLU A 334 -24.49 7.17 10.97
CA GLU A 334 -25.69 6.80 11.75
C GLU A 334 -25.94 5.30 11.74
N GLU A 335 -25.84 4.68 10.56
CA GLU A 335 -26.05 3.26 10.37
C GLU A 335 -24.95 2.42 11.02
N ALA A 336 -23.67 2.81 10.87
CA ALA A 336 -22.56 2.01 11.37
C ALA A 336 -22.18 2.22 12.83
N ASN A 337 -22.56 3.35 13.42
CA ASN A 337 -22.12 3.75 14.76
C ASN A 337 -23.29 3.87 15.75
N GLY A 338 -24.51 3.46 15.38
CA GLY A 338 -25.65 3.37 16.31
C GLY A 338 -26.00 4.69 16.99
N GLY A 339 -25.86 5.80 16.26
CA GLY A 339 -26.01 7.16 16.79
C GLY A 339 -25.20 8.24 16.06
N GLY A 340 -24.42 7.88 15.03
CA GLY A 340 -23.71 8.85 14.19
C GLY A 340 -22.39 9.36 14.75
N GLU A 341 -22.06 9.04 16.00
CA GLU A 341 -20.83 9.52 16.65
C GLU A 341 -19.57 8.78 16.18
N PRO A 342 -18.40 9.44 16.08
CA PRO A 342 -17.12 8.79 15.81
C PRO A 342 -16.79 7.67 16.82
N LEU A 343 -16.19 6.57 16.34
CA LEU A 343 -15.67 5.50 17.21
C LEU A 343 -14.32 5.86 17.84
N LEU A 344 -13.53 6.68 17.14
CA LEU A 344 -12.24 7.18 17.60
C LEU A 344 -12.13 8.68 17.32
N PRO A 345 -11.39 9.44 18.14
CA PRO A 345 -11.06 10.82 17.79
C PRO A 345 -10.12 10.85 16.58
N ILE A 346 -10.19 11.93 15.80
CA ILE A 346 -9.23 12.19 14.72
C ILE A 346 -7.82 12.26 15.33
N PRO A 347 -6.88 11.40 14.91
CA PRO A 347 -5.54 11.38 15.50
C PRO A 347 -4.70 12.55 14.99
N GLN A 348 -3.71 12.96 15.79
CA GLN A 348 -2.69 13.91 15.34
C GLN A 348 -1.83 13.28 14.24
N ARG A 349 -1.39 14.10 13.28
CA ARG A 349 -0.45 13.68 12.23
C ARG A 349 0.88 13.21 12.83
N TRP A 350 1.56 12.31 12.10
CA TRP A 350 2.91 11.90 12.48
C TRP A 350 3.85 13.12 12.51
N PRO A 351 4.52 13.39 13.64
CA PRO A 351 5.48 14.48 13.71
C PRO A 351 6.65 14.20 12.75
N MET A 352 7.18 15.24 12.11
CA MET A 352 8.36 15.10 11.24
C MET A 352 9.63 14.79 12.03
N GLY A 353 9.65 15.07 13.34
CA GLY A 353 10.81 14.86 14.20
C GLY A 353 12.01 15.67 13.74
N ASP A 354 13.18 15.05 13.77
CA ASP A 354 14.47 15.68 13.43
C ASP A 354 14.87 15.52 11.95
N LEU A 355 13.91 15.17 11.08
CA LEU A 355 14.16 15.13 9.63
C LEU A 355 14.50 16.55 9.14
N ALA A 356 15.60 16.68 8.40
CA ALA A 356 15.95 17.93 7.76
C ALA A 356 14.95 18.23 6.64
N SER A 357 14.69 19.51 6.37
CA SER A 357 13.74 19.97 5.36
C SER A 357 14.44 20.97 4.45
N LEU A 358 14.54 20.65 3.16
CA LEU A 358 15.23 21.47 2.17
C LEU A 358 14.38 21.62 0.91
N GLU A 359 14.53 22.74 0.22
CA GLU A 359 13.91 22.94 -1.09
C GLU A 359 14.79 22.28 -2.17
N VAL A 360 14.21 21.41 -2.99
CA VAL A 360 14.92 20.67 -4.03
C VAL A 360 14.21 20.76 -5.37
N ASP A 361 14.95 20.56 -6.45
CA ASP A 361 14.42 20.49 -7.82
C ASP A 361 13.96 19.07 -8.16
N ASN A 362 12.70 18.93 -8.60
CA ASN A 362 12.07 17.63 -8.86
C ASN A 362 12.62 16.85 -10.07
N ARG A 363 13.47 17.46 -10.89
CA ARG A 363 14.09 16.81 -12.05
C ARG A 363 15.50 16.33 -11.76
N THR A 364 16.25 17.06 -10.95
CA THR A 364 17.66 16.76 -10.63
C THR A 364 17.82 16.10 -9.27
N GLY A 365 16.87 16.28 -8.35
CA GLY A 365 16.96 15.80 -6.97
C GLY A 365 17.93 16.60 -6.08
N LEU A 366 18.56 17.66 -6.64
CA LEU A 366 19.55 18.52 -6.00
C LEU A 366 18.89 19.71 -5.28
N LEU A 367 19.67 20.44 -4.47
CA LEU A 367 19.20 21.64 -3.78
C LEU A 367 18.71 22.68 -4.77
N ALA A 368 17.54 23.25 -4.52
CA ALA A 368 16.96 24.26 -5.37
C ALA A 368 17.74 25.58 -5.26
N SER A 369 18.39 25.99 -6.35
CA SER A 369 19.01 27.31 -6.45
C SER A 369 18.01 28.33 -6.99
N ARG A 370 18.39 29.62 -6.96
CA ARG A 370 17.61 30.68 -7.61
C ARG A 370 17.41 30.48 -9.12
N TRP A 371 18.21 29.63 -9.76
CA TRP A 371 18.19 29.38 -11.20
C TRP A 371 17.21 28.28 -11.61
N CYS A 372 16.69 27.52 -10.65
CA CYS A 372 15.80 26.40 -10.95
C CYS A 372 14.35 26.90 -11.13
N PRO A 373 13.58 26.40 -12.10
CA PRO A 373 12.21 26.88 -12.30
C PRO A 373 11.33 26.66 -11.07
N ALA A 374 10.54 27.67 -10.67
CA ALA A 374 9.78 27.63 -9.42
C ALA A 374 8.73 26.50 -9.36
N ASP A 375 8.18 26.10 -10.51
CA ASP A 375 7.24 24.99 -10.67
C ASP A 375 7.88 23.61 -10.52
N ARG A 376 9.22 23.55 -10.53
CA ARG A 376 10.00 22.33 -10.28
C ARG A 376 10.49 22.20 -8.84
N ARG A 377 10.37 23.26 -8.04
CA ARG A 377 10.85 23.27 -6.65
C ARG A 377 9.79 22.71 -5.73
N TYR A 378 10.21 21.89 -4.77
CA TYR A 378 9.36 21.41 -3.71
C TYR A 378 10.17 21.19 -2.43
N THR A 379 9.49 21.20 -1.28
CA THR A 379 10.10 20.83 -0.01
C THR A 379 10.21 19.32 0.11
N GLU A 380 11.43 18.84 0.29
CA GLU A 380 11.71 17.43 0.59
C GLU A 380 12.30 17.30 1.99
N TYR A 381 12.10 16.12 2.59
CA TYR A 381 12.61 15.75 3.89
C TYR A 381 13.73 14.72 3.78
N PHE A 382 14.73 14.86 4.64
CA PHE A 382 15.95 14.06 4.61
C PHE A 382 16.24 13.48 5.98
N ILE A 383 16.71 12.24 5.99
CA ILE A 383 17.40 11.69 7.15
C ILE A 383 18.71 12.49 7.27
N PRO A 384 19.08 13.03 8.45
CA PRO A 384 20.29 13.84 8.58
C PRO A 384 21.53 13.14 8.00
N GLY A 385 22.25 13.83 7.11
CA GLY A 385 23.42 13.33 6.39
C GLY A 385 23.11 12.63 5.06
N THR A 386 21.85 12.59 4.63
CA THR A 386 21.43 12.08 3.30
C THR A 386 21.02 13.19 2.34
N GLU A 387 21.00 14.44 2.81
CA GLU A 387 20.70 15.60 1.97
C GLU A 387 21.72 15.81 0.85
N PRO A 388 21.27 16.25 -0.35
CA PRO A 388 22.18 16.68 -1.40
C PRO A 388 22.97 17.91 -0.93
N THR A 389 24.26 17.97 -1.27
CA THR A 389 25.12 19.13 -0.99
C THR A 389 25.33 20.02 -2.20
N GLU A 390 24.96 19.55 -3.39
CA GLU A 390 25.07 20.29 -4.65
C GLU A 390 23.75 20.99 -4.98
N GLU A 391 23.88 22.17 -5.59
CA GLU A 391 22.74 22.95 -6.10
C GLU A 391 22.46 22.61 -7.56
N CYS A 392 21.18 22.63 -7.94
CA CYS A 392 20.80 22.58 -9.35
C CYS A 392 21.28 23.86 -10.07
N ASP A 393 21.97 23.67 -11.18
CA ASP A 393 22.36 24.75 -12.09
C ASP A 393 21.67 24.54 -13.44
N ASP A 394 20.51 25.19 -13.61
CA ASP A 394 19.78 25.22 -14.89
C ASP A 394 20.13 26.47 -15.72
N SER A 395 21.34 27.04 -15.54
CA SER A 395 21.86 28.08 -16.45
C SER A 395 22.01 27.59 -17.90
N SER A 396 21.86 26.29 -18.14
CA SER A 396 21.85 25.67 -19.46
C SER A 396 20.45 25.56 -20.06
N ASP A 397 19.77 26.69 -20.29
CA ASP A 397 18.71 26.74 -21.29
C ASP A 397 19.36 26.62 -22.69
N GLY A 398 19.45 25.39 -23.20
CA GLY A 398 19.49 25.11 -24.64
C GLY A 398 20.69 25.53 -25.50
N ARG A 399 21.82 26.02 -24.97
CA ARG A 399 23.03 26.27 -25.78
C ARG A 399 24.26 25.51 -25.28
N ARG A 400 24.32 24.21 -25.58
CA ARG A 400 25.63 23.56 -25.76
C ARG A 400 26.24 24.12 -27.04
N THR A 401 27.05 25.17 -26.94
CA THR A 401 27.99 25.52 -28.00
C THR A 401 28.95 24.33 -28.16
N PRO A 402 29.13 23.78 -29.37
CA PRO A 402 30.12 22.74 -29.59
C PRO A 402 31.49 23.31 -29.29
N ARG A 403 32.16 22.82 -28.24
CA ARG A 403 33.60 23.01 -28.09
C ARG A 403 34.28 22.14 -29.15
N TRP A 404 34.58 22.74 -30.30
CA TRP A 404 35.54 22.16 -31.23
C TRP A 404 36.93 22.27 -30.60
N PRO A 405 37.69 21.16 -30.52
CA PRO A 405 39.09 21.22 -30.11
C PRO A 405 39.90 21.87 -31.24
N TRP A 406 40.72 22.85 -30.88
CA TRP A 406 41.82 23.36 -31.71
C TRP A 406 43.04 22.49 -31.55
#